data_AF-A0A974PRY7-F1
#
_entry.id   AF-A0A974PRY7-F1
#
_cell.length_a   1.000
_cell.length_b   1.000
_cell.length_c   1.000
_cell.angle_alpha   90.00
_cell.angle_beta   90.00
_cell.angle_gamma   90.00
#
_symmetry.space_group_name_H-M   'P 1'
#
loop_
_entity.id
_entity.type
_entity.pdbx_description
1 polymer ?
#
loop_
_entity_poly.entity_id
_entity_poly.type
_entity_poly.pdbx_seq_one_letter_code
_entity_poly.pdbx_strand_id
1 'polypeptide(L)'
;MLGLPELMRAARLPTPARRRPPSARRLAPVGGSRYNELINRPFNSAPALAGPIKMSNLSTSRAAFTPIRTKRAFEEICIQIRKEIQAGALSAGDRLPAERELAQQFCVSRATVREALRTLEIGGVVQLLKGSNGGAVVQTGNPAPIARTMEDLLLLGGISLEDFTEARVCLQAEIIRLACLRATEADFAALEANIARTRTVDASLDPDERTALNVEFYGLLAAATRNTAMRTMMSAFTEPLSYYIQQIGPDRTWDVAASREKFLAHLRDRDAKAATREMVEHMNRLHRYLVSRFEARAPD
;
A
#
# COMPACT_ATOMS: atom_id res chain seq x y z
N MET A 1 -25.78 8.62 -8.98
CA MET A 1 -24.90 7.52 -8.55
C MET A 1 -25.08 6.41 -9.56
N LEU A 2 -24.11 6.22 -10.46
CA LEU A 2 -24.16 5.16 -11.47
C LEU A 2 -23.48 3.91 -10.89
N GLY A 3 -24.08 2.74 -11.10
CA GLY A 3 -23.52 1.46 -10.65
C GLY A 3 -22.26 1.08 -11.44
N LEU A 4 -21.38 0.28 -10.83
CA LEU A 4 -20.15 -0.24 -11.43
C LEU A 4 -20.28 -0.81 -12.87
N PRO A 5 -21.41 -1.44 -13.28
CA PRO A 5 -21.56 -1.92 -14.66
C PRO A 5 -21.54 -0.79 -15.71
N GLU A 6 -21.97 0.43 -15.37
CA GLU A 6 -21.95 1.56 -16.31
C GLU A 6 -20.58 2.25 -16.39
N LEU A 7 -19.79 2.21 -15.31
CA LEU A 7 -18.40 2.69 -15.31
C LEU A 7 -17.49 1.86 -16.22
N MET A 8 -17.78 0.56 -16.40
CA MET A 8 -17.05 -0.31 -17.32
C MET A 8 -17.42 -0.12 -18.81
N ARG A 9 -18.56 0.52 -19.12
CA ARG A 9 -18.95 0.82 -20.51
C ARG A 9 -18.19 2.01 -21.11
N ALA A 10 -17.71 2.93 -20.26
CA ALA A 10 -17.05 4.17 -20.68
C ALA A 10 -15.53 4.01 -20.97
N ALA A 11 -14.94 2.85 -20.69
CA ALA A 11 -13.51 2.58 -20.85
C ALA A 11 -13.15 1.80 -22.15
N ARG A 12 -13.97 1.90 -23.20
CA ARG A 12 -13.66 1.31 -24.51
C ARG A 12 -12.58 2.12 -25.23
N LEU A 13 -11.31 1.74 -25.06
CA LEU A 13 -10.25 2.09 -26.00
C LEU A 13 -10.30 1.17 -27.23
N PRO A 14 -9.93 1.65 -28.44
CA PRO A 14 -9.93 0.83 -29.65
C PRO A 14 -8.93 -0.32 -29.57
N THR A 15 -9.35 -1.48 -30.05
CA THR A 15 -8.61 -2.75 -30.08
C THR A 15 -7.29 -2.62 -30.86
N PRO A 16 -6.12 -2.96 -30.28
CA PRO A 16 -4.89 -3.08 -31.06
C PRO A 16 -4.92 -4.37 -31.90
N ALA A 17 -4.40 -4.29 -33.12
CA ALA A 17 -4.41 -5.36 -34.11
C ALA A 17 -3.75 -6.66 -33.61
N ARG A 18 -4.40 -7.80 -33.93
CA ARG A 18 -3.97 -9.17 -33.59
C ARG A 18 -2.51 -9.43 -33.97
N ARG A 19 -1.64 -9.67 -32.98
CA ARG A 19 -0.39 -10.41 -33.17
C ARG A 19 -0.57 -11.84 -32.66
N ARG A 20 -0.15 -12.81 -33.46
CA ARG A 20 -0.18 -14.27 -33.15
C ARG A 20 0.59 -14.56 -31.85
N PRO A 21 0.13 -15.53 -31.03
CA PRO A 21 0.87 -15.92 -29.84
C PRO A 21 2.11 -16.75 -30.22
N PRO A 22 3.26 -16.58 -29.56
CA PRO A 22 4.36 -17.53 -29.67
C PRO A 22 4.00 -18.82 -28.92
N SER A 23 4.46 -19.95 -29.47
CA SER A 23 4.23 -21.32 -29.01
C SER A 23 4.48 -21.54 -27.51
N ALA A 24 3.58 -22.28 -26.87
CA ALA A 24 3.62 -22.68 -25.46
C ALA A 24 4.98 -23.29 -25.06
N ARG A 25 5.71 -22.59 -24.18
CA ARG A 25 6.89 -23.12 -23.50
C ARG A 25 6.44 -23.73 -22.17
N ARG A 26 6.66 -25.04 -21.98
CA ARG A 26 6.36 -25.75 -20.72
C ARG A 26 7.02 -25.03 -19.55
N LEU A 27 6.25 -24.80 -18.49
CA LEU A 27 6.73 -24.27 -17.21
C LEU A 27 7.74 -25.26 -16.58
N ALA A 28 8.93 -24.78 -16.25
CA ALA A 28 9.88 -25.47 -15.39
C ALA A 28 9.61 -25.10 -13.92
N PRO A 29 9.89 -25.97 -12.94
CA PRO A 29 9.62 -25.71 -11.53
C PRO A 29 10.49 -24.55 -11.01
N VAL A 30 9.87 -23.59 -10.33
CA VAL A 30 10.54 -22.43 -9.73
C VAL A 30 11.27 -22.87 -8.47
N GLY A 31 12.51 -23.34 -8.63
CA GLY A 31 13.45 -23.62 -7.56
C GLY A 31 14.56 -22.59 -7.49
N GLY A 32 14.66 -21.89 -6.36
CA GLY A 32 15.90 -21.49 -5.67
C GLY A 32 16.96 -20.59 -6.33
N SER A 33 16.99 -20.37 -7.65
CA SER A 33 18.15 -19.75 -8.31
C SER A 33 18.03 -18.24 -8.49
N ARG A 34 16.86 -17.74 -8.89
CA ARG A 34 16.65 -16.30 -9.18
C ARG A 34 16.67 -15.41 -7.94
N TYR A 35 16.26 -15.97 -6.80
CA TYR A 35 16.28 -15.28 -5.50
C TYR A 35 17.70 -14.94 -5.05
N ASN A 36 18.66 -15.86 -5.25
CA ASN A 36 20.06 -15.65 -4.85
C ASN A 36 20.85 -14.70 -5.79
N GLU A 37 20.42 -14.53 -7.05
CA GLU A 37 21.09 -13.63 -8.00
C GLU A 37 20.74 -12.15 -7.79
N LEU A 38 19.55 -11.83 -7.28
CA LEU A 38 19.09 -10.45 -7.11
C LEU A 38 19.65 -9.76 -5.86
N ILE A 39 19.98 -10.52 -4.82
CA ILE A 39 20.45 -10.00 -3.52
C ILE A 39 21.94 -9.65 -3.55
N ASN A 40 22.72 -10.23 -4.48
CA ASN A 40 24.18 -10.11 -4.53
C ASN A 40 24.70 -9.15 -5.61
N ARG A 41 23.84 -8.35 -6.28
CA ARG A 41 24.30 -7.38 -7.28
C ARG A 41 24.68 -6.04 -6.64
N PRO A 42 25.91 -5.52 -6.87
CA PRO A 42 26.26 -4.17 -6.47
C PRO A 42 25.39 -3.16 -7.22
N PHE A 43 24.83 -2.22 -6.46
CA PHE A 43 23.96 -1.15 -6.92
C PHE A 43 24.79 -0.07 -7.62
N ASN A 44 25.22 -0.31 -8.87
CA ASN A 44 25.70 0.76 -9.74
C ASN A 44 25.76 0.35 -11.20
N SER A 45 24.96 1.00 -12.03
CA SER A 45 25.26 1.59 -13.35
C SER A 45 24.01 1.62 -14.24
N ALA A 46 23.28 2.73 -14.18
CA ALA A 46 22.26 3.09 -15.16
C ALA A 46 22.91 3.43 -16.51
N PRO A 47 22.36 2.99 -17.66
CA PRO A 47 22.79 3.50 -18.95
C PRO A 47 22.18 4.88 -19.24
N ALA A 48 22.99 5.73 -19.85
CA ALA A 48 22.71 7.10 -20.23
C ALA A 48 21.54 7.25 -21.22
N LEU A 49 20.75 8.31 -21.00
CA LEU A 49 19.77 8.84 -21.95
C LEU A 49 20.48 9.44 -23.16
N ALA A 50 20.15 9.00 -24.39
CA ALA A 50 20.53 9.70 -25.60
C ALA A 50 19.52 9.48 -26.75
N GLY A 51 18.92 10.56 -27.24
CA GLY A 51 18.16 10.59 -28.50
C GLY A 51 17.46 11.95 -28.72
N PRO A 52 17.67 12.63 -29.86
CA PRO A 52 17.33 14.04 -30.04
C PRO A 52 15.83 14.31 -30.29
N ILE A 53 15.39 15.46 -29.78
CA ILE A 53 14.05 16.04 -29.98
C ILE A 53 13.89 16.44 -31.46
N LYS A 54 12.78 16.02 -32.09
CA LYS A 54 12.30 16.58 -33.36
C LYS A 54 10.95 17.26 -33.16
N MET A 55 10.93 18.58 -33.24
CA MET A 55 9.71 19.37 -33.40
C MET A 55 9.55 19.74 -34.88
N SER A 56 8.39 19.45 -35.46
CA SER A 56 7.93 20.14 -36.67
C SER A 56 6.40 20.20 -36.72
N ASN A 57 5.89 21.37 -36.35
CA ASN A 57 4.74 22.10 -36.89
C ASN A 57 3.39 21.40 -37.04
N LEU A 58 2.50 21.67 -36.07
CA LEU A 58 1.07 21.86 -36.31
C LEU A 58 0.61 23.12 -35.54
N SER A 59 0.43 24.20 -36.29
CA SER A 59 -0.24 25.41 -35.83
C SER A 59 -1.73 25.30 -36.15
N THR A 60 -2.56 25.13 -35.11
CA THR A 60 -3.96 25.58 -35.09
C THR A 60 -4.35 25.96 -33.65
N SER A 61 -4.58 27.26 -33.45
CA SER A 61 -5.17 27.98 -32.30
C SER A 61 -5.61 27.20 -31.04
N ARG A 62 -5.12 27.61 -29.85
CA ARG A 62 -5.77 27.38 -28.55
C ARG A 62 -5.37 28.46 -27.53
N ALA A 63 -6.39 29.10 -26.93
CA ALA A 63 -6.42 30.12 -25.87
C ALA A 63 -5.09 30.64 -25.26
N ALA A 64 -4.92 31.97 -25.27
CA ALA A 64 -3.90 32.64 -24.47
C ALA A 64 -4.27 32.59 -22.98
N PHE A 65 -3.52 31.82 -22.20
CA PHE A 65 -3.61 31.78 -20.73
C PHE A 65 -2.41 32.51 -20.11
N THR A 66 -2.68 33.33 -19.10
CA THR A 66 -1.69 33.97 -18.23
C THR A 66 -1.31 33.06 -17.04
N PRO A 67 -0.10 33.20 -16.46
CA PRO A 67 0.44 32.20 -15.53
C PRO A 67 -0.33 32.12 -14.21
N ILE A 68 -0.76 30.91 -13.83
CA ILE A 68 -1.28 30.64 -12.49
C ILE A 68 -0.08 30.45 -11.53
N ARG A 69 0.17 31.43 -10.65
CA ARG A 69 1.23 31.36 -9.61
C ARG A 69 0.75 30.82 -8.26
N THR A 70 -0.53 30.46 -8.13
CA THR A 70 -1.10 29.93 -6.88
C THR A 70 -0.73 28.47 -6.61
N LYS A 71 -0.54 27.65 -7.65
CA LYS A 71 -0.09 26.25 -7.49
C LYS A 71 1.26 26.15 -6.77
N ARG A 72 2.21 27.02 -7.13
CA ARG A 72 3.52 27.09 -6.47
C ARG A 72 3.44 27.55 -5.02
N ALA A 73 2.51 28.44 -4.69
CA ALA A 73 2.42 29.01 -3.34
C ALA A 73 1.98 27.96 -2.31
N PHE A 74 0.95 27.15 -2.62
CA PHE A 74 0.55 26.09 -1.71
C PHE A 74 1.62 24.98 -1.63
N GLU A 75 2.30 24.66 -2.75
CA GLU A 75 3.41 23.71 -2.78
C GLU A 75 4.57 24.18 -1.89
N GLU A 76 4.93 25.46 -1.97
CA GLU A 76 5.97 26.06 -1.14
C GLU A 76 5.59 26.06 0.34
N ILE A 77 4.32 26.30 0.68
CA ILE A 77 3.82 26.15 2.06
C ILE A 77 3.99 24.70 2.53
N CYS A 78 3.68 23.72 1.68
CA CYS A 78 3.90 22.30 2.01
C CYS A 78 5.39 22.01 2.26
N ILE A 79 6.27 22.56 1.43
CA ILE A 79 7.73 22.40 1.55
C ILE A 79 8.22 23.03 2.86
N GLN A 80 7.80 24.25 3.18
CA GLN A 80 8.23 24.95 4.40
C GLN A 80 7.76 24.23 5.66
N ILE A 81 6.49 23.78 5.73
CA ILE A 81 6.00 23.01 6.87
C ILE A 81 6.80 21.71 7.05
N ARG A 82 7.13 21.00 5.95
CA ARG A 82 7.97 19.80 6.01
C ARG A 82 9.40 20.12 6.48
N LYS A 83 9.96 21.27 6.07
CA LYS A 83 11.28 21.73 6.54
C LYS A 83 11.30 22.02 8.03
N GLU A 84 10.28 22.69 8.56
CA GLU A 84 10.15 22.95 10.00
C GLU A 84 10.03 21.64 10.80
N ILE A 85 9.31 20.64 10.27
CA ILE A 85 9.26 19.29 10.86
C ILE A 85 10.63 18.62 10.82
N GLN A 86 11.32 18.67 9.68
CA GLN A 86 12.65 18.08 9.51
C GLN A 86 13.69 18.76 10.42
N ALA A 87 13.55 20.06 10.67
CA ALA A 87 14.38 20.83 11.59
C ALA A 87 14.05 20.59 13.07
N GLY A 88 12.94 19.89 13.38
CA GLY A 88 12.47 19.63 14.74
C GLY A 88 11.76 20.82 15.40
N ALA A 89 11.53 21.91 14.67
CA ALA A 89 10.74 23.05 15.16
C ALA A 89 9.25 22.72 15.27
N LEU A 90 8.79 21.72 14.50
CA LEU A 90 7.48 21.10 14.62
C LEU A 90 7.63 19.59 14.84
N SER A 91 6.93 19.07 15.85
CA SER A 91 6.92 17.66 16.21
C SER A 91 5.53 17.05 16.06
N ALA A 92 5.46 15.71 15.99
CA ALA A 92 4.18 15.02 15.98
C ALA A 92 3.36 15.38 17.24
N GLY A 93 2.09 15.74 17.05
CA GLY A 93 1.20 16.26 18.08
C GLY A 93 1.13 17.78 18.14
N ASP A 94 2.08 18.51 17.54
CA ASP A 94 2.06 19.96 17.53
C ASP A 94 0.93 20.50 16.65
N ARG A 95 0.35 21.61 17.12
CA ARG A 95 -0.68 22.34 16.39
C ARG A 95 -0.02 23.40 15.52
N LEU A 96 -0.34 23.40 14.23
CA LEU A 96 0.00 24.52 13.37
C LEU A 96 -0.83 25.76 13.76
N PRO A 97 -0.29 26.97 13.52
CA PRO A 97 -1.05 28.20 13.66
C PRO A 97 -2.37 28.16 12.86
N ALA A 98 -3.34 28.97 13.27
CA ALA A 98 -4.65 29.00 12.63
C ALA A 98 -4.52 29.41 11.14
N GLU A 99 -5.44 28.93 10.27
CA GLU A 99 -5.44 29.26 8.82
C GLU A 99 -5.28 30.76 8.54
N ARG A 100 -5.91 31.60 9.38
CA ARG A 100 -5.81 33.07 9.26
C ARG A 100 -4.40 33.59 9.53
N GLU A 101 -3.73 33.03 10.53
CA GLU A 101 -2.40 33.44 10.94
C GLU A 101 -1.36 32.96 9.93
N LEU A 102 -1.42 31.70 9.51
CA LEU A 102 -0.59 31.17 8.43
C LEU A 102 -0.74 32.00 7.14
N ALA A 103 -1.97 32.42 6.80
CA ALA A 103 -2.21 33.26 5.63
C ALA A 103 -1.51 34.63 5.75
N GLN A 104 -1.48 35.20 6.95
CA GLN A 104 -0.75 36.44 7.22
C GLN A 104 0.77 36.22 7.15
N GLN A 105 1.29 35.19 7.82
CA GLN A 105 2.72 34.86 7.86
C GLN A 105 3.27 34.58 6.45
N PHE A 106 2.57 33.77 5.65
CA PHE A 106 2.97 33.46 4.28
C PHE A 106 2.58 34.54 3.26
N CYS A 107 1.84 35.58 3.67
CA CYS A 107 1.35 36.63 2.79
C CYS A 107 0.55 36.09 1.58
N VAL A 108 -0.32 35.11 1.82
CA VAL A 108 -1.18 34.50 0.80
C VAL A 108 -2.66 34.53 1.21
N SER A 109 -3.53 34.12 0.30
CA SER A 109 -4.95 33.94 0.64
C SER A 109 -5.15 32.76 1.61
N ARG A 110 -6.20 32.83 2.45
CA ARG A 110 -6.61 31.69 3.29
C ARG A 110 -6.96 30.45 2.47
N ALA A 111 -7.47 30.62 1.25
CA ALA A 111 -7.77 29.51 0.36
C ALA A 111 -6.50 28.74 -0.04
N THR A 112 -5.41 29.45 -0.30
CA THR A 112 -4.09 28.85 -0.60
C THR A 112 -3.53 28.07 0.59
N VAL A 113 -3.65 28.61 1.81
CA VAL A 113 -3.27 27.87 3.03
C VAL A 113 -4.11 26.62 3.20
N ARG A 114 -5.42 26.71 3.02
CA ARG A 114 -6.32 25.57 3.14
C ARG A 114 -6.00 24.48 2.12
N GLU A 115 -5.65 24.86 0.89
CA GLU A 115 -5.18 23.92 -0.14
C GLU A 115 -3.90 23.21 0.29
N ALA A 116 -2.90 23.94 0.81
CA ALA A 116 -1.67 23.35 1.32
C ALA A 116 -1.94 22.37 2.49
N LEU A 117 -2.75 22.79 3.46
CA LEU A 117 -3.09 21.96 4.62
C LEU A 117 -3.86 20.69 4.22
N ARG A 118 -4.76 20.77 3.24
CA ARG A 118 -5.43 19.59 2.68
C ARG A 118 -4.45 18.67 1.94
N THR A 119 -3.53 19.22 1.16
CA THR A 119 -2.49 18.42 0.48
C THR A 119 -1.59 17.71 1.50
N LEU A 120 -1.22 18.39 2.58
CA LEU A 120 -0.46 17.79 3.69
C LEU A 120 -1.27 16.71 4.43
N GLU A 121 -2.58 16.91 4.59
CA GLU A 121 -3.48 15.90 5.19
C GLU A 121 -3.60 14.65 4.31
N ILE A 122 -3.79 14.83 3.00
CA ILE A 122 -3.81 13.72 2.03
C ILE A 122 -2.50 12.94 2.09
N GLY A 123 -1.37 13.64 2.21
CA GLY A 123 -0.05 13.03 2.36
C GLY A 123 0.26 12.47 3.75
N GLY A 124 -0.68 12.57 4.71
CA GLY A 124 -0.52 12.01 6.06
C GLY A 124 0.45 12.77 6.97
N VAL A 125 0.81 14.01 6.63
CA VAL A 125 1.73 14.87 7.42
C VAL A 125 1.01 15.58 8.54
N VAL A 126 -0.23 16.01 8.28
CA VAL A 126 -1.10 16.65 9.27
C VAL A 126 -2.47 15.98 9.31
N GLN A 127 -3.23 16.22 10.36
CA GLN A 127 -4.65 15.87 10.46
C GLN A 127 -5.45 17.15 10.73
N LEU A 128 -6.55 17.36 10.01
CA LEU A 128 -7.45 18.49 10.24
C LEU A 128 -8.55 18.11 11.21
N LEU A 129 -8.50 18.67 12.42
CA LEU A 129 -9.55 18.50 13.44
C LEU A 129 -10.68 19.51 13.23
N LYS A 130 -11.93 19.06 13.39
CA LYS A 130 -13.14 19.89 13.28
C LYS A 130 -13.48 20.59 14.61
N GLY A 131 -14.28 21.66 14.55
CA GLY A 131 -14.82 22.37 15.72
C GLY A 131 -14.11 23.69 16.03
N SER A 132 -14.59 24.39 17.07
CA SER A 132 -14.08 25.72 17.49
C SER A 132 -12.62 25.71 17.94
N ASN A 133 -12.15 24.57 18.48
CA ASN A 133 -10.74 24.30 18.80
C ASN A 133 -10.08 23.35 17.78
N GLY A 134 -10.63 23.29 16.57
CA GLY A 134 -10.08 22.56 15.44
C GLY A 134 -8.76 23.16 14.95
N GLY A 135 -8.17 22.55 13.92
CA GLY A 135 -6.89 23.00 13.37
C GLY A 135 -6.07 21.85 12.82
N ALA A 136 -4.94 22.18 12.19
CA ALA A 136 -4.02 21.20 11.65
C ALA A 136 -3.04 20.74 12.73
N VAL A 137 -2.96 19.43 12.94
CA VAL A 137 -2.06 18.79 13.92
C VAL A 137 -1.06 17.92 13.18
N VAL A 138 0.24 18.12 13.43
CA VAL A 138 1.31 17.33 12.82
C VAL A 138 1.19 15.86 13.28
N GLN A 139 1.31 14.93 12.34
CA GLN A 139 1.18 13.50 12.59
C GLN A 139 2.56 12.82 12.58
N THR A 140 2.65 11.66 13.24
CA THR A 140 3.85 10.79 13.24
C THR A 140 4.06 10.07 11.89
N GLY A 141 3.36 10.50 10.83
CA GLY A 141 3.25 9.83 9.53
C GLY A 141 2.12 8.80 9.50
N ASN A 142 1.13 9.03 8.63
CA ASN A 142 0.04 8.09 8.40
C ASN A 142 0.39 7.14 7.22
N PRO A 143 0.36 5.80 7.38
CA PRO A 143 0.61 4.85 6.28
C PRO A 143 -0.55 4.75 5.27
N ALA A 144 -1.77 5.15 5.65
CA ALA A 144 -2.97 5.00 4.82
C ALA A 144 -2.89 5.61 3.40
N PRO A 145 -2.22 6.75 3.14
CA PRO A 145 -2.02 7.26 1.78
C PRO A 145 -1.27 6.30 0.86
N ILE A 146 -0.28 5.56 1.39
CA ILE A 146 0.49 4.58 0.62
C ILE A 146 -0.38 3.38 0.27
N ALA A 147 -1.14 2.87 1.26
CA ALA A 147 -2.09 1.78 1.04
C ALA A 147 -3.13 2.13 -0.03
N ARG A 148 -3.73 3.32 0.04
CA ARG A 148 -4.69 3.80 -0.98
C ARG A 148 -4.07 3.92 -2.36
N THR A 149 -2.86 4.45 -2.45
CA THR A 149 -2.15 4.54 -3.74
C THR A 149 -1.92 3.15 -4.34
N MET A 150 -1.58 2.18 -3.51
CA MET A 150 -1.37 0.80 -3.93
C MET A 150 -2.67 0.11 -4.36
N GLU A 151 -3.77 0.37 -3.66
CA GLU A 151 -5.12 -0.03 -4.05
C GLU A 151 -5.52 0.55 -5.40
N ASP A 152 -5.31 1.86 -5.62
CA ASP A 152 -5.59 2.52 -6.90
C ASP A 152 -4.77 1.90 -8.05
N LEU A 153 -3.48 1.60 -7.82
CA LEU A 153 -2.63 0.98 -8.83
C LEU A 153 -3.07 -0.46 -9.18
N LEU A 154 -3.56 -1.23 -8.21
CA LEU A 154 -4.16 -2.54 -8.46
C LEU A 154 -5.49 -2.41 -9.22
N LEU A 155 -6.36 -1.49 -8.80
CA LEU A 155 -7.68 -1.27 -9.39
C LEU A 155 -7.58 -0.80 -10.85
N LEU A 156 -6.64 0.09 -11.14
CA LEU A 156 -6.41 0.65 -12.48
C LEU A 156 -5.52 -0.26 -13.36
N GLY A 157 -5.04 -1.39 -12.84
CA GLY A 157 -4.17 -2.31 -13.56
C GLY A 157 -2.76 -1.77 -13.81
N GLY A 158 -2.33 -0.74 -13.07
CA GLY A 158 -0.95 -0.25 -13.08
C GLY A 158 0.04 -1.22 -12.42
N ILE A 159 -0.44 -2.09 -11.53
CA ILE A 159 0.27 -3.23 -10.95
C ILE A 159 -0.61 -4.47 -11.09
N SER A 160 -0.04 -5.58 -11.56
CA SER A 160 -0.76 -6.85 -11.63
C SER A 160 -0.88 -7.49 -10.23
N LEU A 161 -1.92 -8.28 -10.00
CA LEU A 161 -2.05 -9.04 -8.74
C LEU A 161 -0.89 -10.02 -8.53
N GLU A 162 -0.29 -10.54 -9.61
CA GLU A 162 0.88 -11.41 -9.58
C GLU A 162 2.12 -10.67 -9.06
N ASP A 163 2.49 -9.54 -9.69
CA ASP A 163 3.63 -8.71 -9.27
C ASP A 163 3.46 -8.23 -7.82
N PHE A 164 2.23 -7.84 -7.46
CA PHE A 164 1.90 -7.41 -6.11
C PHE A 164 2.11 -8.53 -5.08
N THR A 165 1.67 -9.75 -5.42
CA THR A 165 1.83 -10.93 -4.55
C THR A 165 3.30 -11.30 -4.40
N GLU A 166 4.07 -11.28 -5.50
CA GLU A 166 5.51 -11.57 -5.48
C GLU A 166 6.26 -10.59 -4.57
N ALA A 167 6.00 -9.29 -4.73
CA ALA A 167 6.60 -8.25 -3.89
C ALA A 167 6.23 -8.41 -2.41
N ARG A 168 4.96 -8.72 -2.12
CA ARG A 168 4.48 -8.99 -0.77
C ARG A 168 5.20 -10.18 -0.13
N VAL A 169 5.36 -11.27 -0.87
CA VAL A 169 6.07 -12.48 -0.41
C VAL A 169 7.51 -12.15 -0.04
N CYS A 170 8.20 -11.35 -0.86
CA CYS A 170 9.59 -10.94 -0.59
C CYS A 170 9.70 -10.11 0.70
N LEU A 171 8.85 -9.09 0.85
CA LEU A 171 8.82 -8.25 2.05
C LEU A 171 8.50 -9.07 3.30
N GLN A 172 7.52 -9.97 3.19
CA GLN A 172 7.07 -10.77 4.32
C GLN A 172 8.12 -11.78 4.79
N ALA A 173 8.88 -12.38 3.89
CA ALA A 173 9.99 -13.27 4.26
C ALA A 173 11.00 -12.55 5.16
N GLU A 174 11.35 -11.31 4.83
CA GLU A 174 12.29 -10.51 5.64
C GLU A 174 11.68 -10.05 6.96
N ILE A 175 10.39 -9.69 6.97
CA ILE A 175 9.66 -9.40 8.21
C ILE A 175 9.67 -10.60 9.15
N ILE A 176 9.40 -11.80 8.63
CA ILE A 176 9.42 -13.04 9.43
C ILE A 176 10.81 -13.29 9.98
N ARG A 177 11.85 -13.16 9.15
CA ARG A 177 13.24 -13.32 9.58
C ARG A 177 13.60 -12.36 10.73
N LEU A 178 13.20 -11.09 10.63
CA LEU A 178 13.46 -10.09 11.67
C LEU A 178 12.61 -10.32 12.92
N ALA A 179 11.33 -10.69 12.77
CA ALA A 179 10.45 -11.04 13.87
C ALA A 179 10.99 -12.27 14.63
N CYS A 180 11.48 -13.30 13.93
CA CYS A 180 12.18 -14.42 14.57
C CYS A 180 13.34 -13.94 15.42
N LEU A 181 14.08 -12.90 15.05
CA LEU A 181 15.22 -12.44 15.84
C LEU A 181 14.82 -11.52 17.01
N ARG A 182 13.71 -10.80 16.90
CA ARG A 182 13.40 -9.64 17.76
C ARG A 182 12.09 -9.75 18.54
N ALA A 183 11.21 -10.70 18.19
CA ALA A 183 9.95 -10.89 18.87
C ALA A 183 10.17 -11.27 20.33
N THR A 184 9.38 -10.62 21.19
CA THR A 184 9.32 -10.82 22.64
C THR A 184 8.11 -11.69 23.01
N GLU A 185 8.05 -12.17 24.24
CA GLU A 185 6.88 -12.90 24.74
C GLU A 185 5.58 -12.09 24.66
N ALA A 186 5.66 -10.77 24.82
CA ALA A 186 4.50 -9.89 24.64
C ALA A 186 4.00 -9.89 23.18
N ASP A 187 4.91 -9.95 22.20
CA ASP A 187 4.53 -10.03 20.79
C ASP A 187 3.88 -11.39 20.47
N PHE A 188 4.41 -12.49 21.03
CA PHE A 188 3.82 -13.81 20.87
C PHE A 188 2.43 -13.89 21.49
N ALA A 189 2.25 -13.41 22.73
CA ALA A 189 0.94 -13.38 23.39
C ALA A 189 -0.09 -12.56 22.59
N ALA A 190 0.31 -11.43 21.99
CA ALA A 190 -0.58 -10.64 21.14
C ALA A 190 -0.99 -11.39 19.85
N LEU A 191 -0.04 -12.10 19.21
CA LEU A 191 -0.32 -12.93 18.04
C LEU A 191 -1.25 -14.11 18.41
N GLU A 192 -1.03 -14.78 19.54
CA GLU A 192 -1.90 -15.84 20.04
C GLU A 192 -3.33 -15.36 20.28
N ALA A 193 -3.50 -14.20 20.93
CA ALA A 193 -4.82 -13.62 21.17
C ALA A 193 -5.56 -13.31 19.85
N ASN A 194 -4.86 -12.74 18.86
CA ASN A 194 -5.43 -12.48 17.54
C ASN A 194 -5.83 -13.79 16.82
N ILE A 195 -4.98 -14.83 16.89
CA ILE A 195 -5.26 -16.14 16.29
C ILE A 195 -6.47 -16.81 16.95
N ALA A 196 -6.55 -16.78 18.28
CA ALA A 196 -7.67 -17.32 19.04
C ALA A 196 -9.00 -16.65 18.65
N ARG A 197 -9.01 -15.31 18.51
CA ARG A 197 -10.18 -14.57 18.01
C ARG A 197 -10.50 -14.93 16.55
N THR A 198 -9.48 -15.07 15.71
CA THR A 198 -9.66 -15.48 14.30
C THR A 198 -10.37 -16.84 14.18
N ARG A 199 -10.10 -17.75 15.12
CA ARG A 199 -10.72 -19.09 15.18
C ARG A 199 -12.20 -19.04 15.58
N THR A 200 -12.61 -18.09 16.42
CA THR A 200 -13.99 -17.99 16.92
C THR A 200 -14.92 -17.20 16.02
N VAL A 201 -14.39 -16.25 15.24
CA VAL A 201 -15.21 -15.41 14.35
C VAL A 201 -15.49 -16.15 13.04
N ASP A 202 -16.78 -16.36 12.74
CA ASP A 202 -17.21 -16.88 11.43
C ASP A 202 -17.23 -15.75 10.39
N ALA A 203 -16.42 -15.90 9.34
CA ALA A 203 -16.34 -14.94 8.24
C ALA A 203 -17.62 -14.79 7.42
N SER A 204 -18.55 -15.71 7.55
CA SER A 204 -19.86 -15.64 6.91
C SER A 204 -20.83 -14.74 7.68
N LEU A 205 -20.62 -14.59 8.99
CA LEU A 205 -21.47 -13.81 9.89
C LEU A 205 -20.88 -12.43 10.14
N ASP A 206 -19.55 -12.34 10.29
CA ASP A 206 -18.84 -11.09 10.54
C ASP A 206 -17.59 -10.95 9.65
N PRO A 207 -17.76 -10.59 8.36
CA PRO A 207 -16.65 -10.40 7.43
C PRO A 207 -15.78 -9.18 7.79
N ASP A 208 -16.34 -8.18 8.45
CA ASP A 208 -15.63 -6.96 8.84
C ASP A 208 -14.68 -7.24 10.00
N GLU A 209 -15.13 -7.92 11.05
CA GLU A 209 -14.26 -8.33 12.16
C GLU A 209 -13.15 -9.27 11.65
N ARG A 210 -13.46 -10.20 10.73
CA ARG A 210 -12.43 -11.06 10.12
C ARG A 210 -11.38 -10.29 9.35
N THR A 211 -11.81 -9.25 8.64
CA THR A 211 -10.91 -8.37 7.91
C THR A 211 -10.03 -7.58 8.87
N ALA A 212 -10.61 -7.04 9.94
CA ALA A 212 -9.88 -6.33 10.98
C ALA A 212 -8.84 -7.23 11.67
N LEU A 213 -9.20 -8.46 12.04
CA LEU A 213 -8.29 -9.46 12.61
C LEU A 213 -7.15 -9.82 11.64
N ASN A 214 -7.42 -9.87 10.34
CA ASN A 214 -6.41 -10.10 9.33
C ASN A 214 -5.40 -8.95 9.25
N VAL A 215 -5.87 -7.71 9.20
CA VAL A 215 -5.02 -6.51 9.20
C VAL A 215 -4.19 -6.43 10.49
N GLU A 216 -4.83 -6.68 11.63
CA GLU A 216 -4.18 -6.71 12.95
C GLU A 216 -3.05 -7.75 12.99
N PHE A 217 -3.27 -8.97 12.51
CA PHE A 217 -2.26 -10.03 12.49
C PHE A 217 -0.95 -9.60 11.80
N TYR A 218 -1.05 -9.09 10.57
CA TYR A 218 0.13 -8.65 9.82
C TYR A 218 0.76 -7.39 10.45
N GLY A 219 -0.05 -6.52 11.06
CA GLY A 219 0.41 -5.37 11.83
C GLY A 219 1.24 -5.78 13.06
N LEU A 220 0.78 -6.76 13.83
CA LEU A 220 1.48 -7.33 14.99
C LEU A 220 2.79 -7.99 14.57
N LEU A 221 2.75 -8.84 13.54
CA LEU A 221 3.94 -9.50 13.01
C LEU A 221 5.00 -8.48 12.54
N ALA A 222 4.58 -7.44 11.83
CA ALA A 222 5.50 -6.40 11.37
C ALA A 222 6.02 -5.53 12.53
N ALA A 223 5.20 -5.27 13.57
CA ALA A 223 5.65 -4.57 14.77
C ALA A 223 6.74 -5.33 15.54
N ALA A 224 6.67 -6.67 15.55
CA ALA A 224 7.68 -7.53 16.18
C ALA A 224 9.08 -7.39 15.54
N THR A 225 9.19 -6.85 14.33
CA THR A 225 10.49 -6.52 13.71
C THR A 225 11.21 -5.35 14.36
N ARG A 226 10.51 -4.55 15.18
CA ARG A 226 11.00 -3.27 15.73
C ARG A 226 11.49 -2.31 14.64
N ASN A 227 10.91 -2.40 13.44
CA ASN A 227 11.21 -1.53 12.31
C ASN A 227 9.92 -0.89 11.78
N THR A 228 9.76 0.39 12.07
CA THR A 228 8.55 1.16 11.68
C THR A 228 8.36 1.19 10.17
N ALA A 229 9.44 1.26 9.37
CA ALA A 229 9.33 1.26 7.92
C ALA A 229 8.77 -0.08 7.39
N MET A 230 9.20 -1.21 7.95
CA MET A 230 8.66 -2.54 7.61
C MET A 230 7.18 -2.64 7.97
N ARG A 231 6.77 -2.09 9.12
CA ARG A 231 5.36 -2.02 9.53
C ARG A 231 4.52 -1.17 8.57
N THR A 232 5.01 0.01 8.19
CA THR A 232 4.35 0.87 7.20
C THR A 232 4.18 0.16 5.86
N MET A 233 5.24 -0.49 5.36
CA MET A 233 5.19 -1.22 4.09
C MET A 233 4.23 -2.42 4.16
N MET A 234 4.20 -3.16 5.27
CA MET A 234 3.24 -4.26 5.43
C MET A 234 1.79 -3.79 5.43
N SER A 235 1.49 -2.62 6.02
CA SER A 235 0.15 -1.99 5.94
C SER A 235 -0.24 -1.72 4.49
N ALA A 236 0.68 -1.17 3.71
CA ALA A 236 0.47 -0.84 2.30
C ALA A 236 0.16 -2.07 1.42
N PHE A 237 0.61 -3.26 1.80
CA PHE A 237 0.24 -4.51 1.12
C PHE A 237 -1.03 -5.16 1.68
N THR A 238 -1.33 -4.96 2.96
CA THR A 238 -2.41 -5.69 3.65
C THR A 238 -3.77 -5.07 3.42
N GLU A 239 -3.88 -3.75 3.52
CA GLU A 239 -5.15 -3.04 3.34
C GLU A 239 -5.78 -3.21 1.95
N PRO A 240 -5.04 -3.11 0.82
CA PRO A 240 -5.65 -3.29 -0.50
C PRO A 240 -6.25 -4.69 -0.70
N LEU A 241 -5.59 -5.75 -0.20
CA LEU A 241 -6.14 -7.10 -0.33
C LEU A 241 -7.37 -7.32 0.54
N SER A 242 -7.43 -6.69 1.71
CA SER A 242 -8.60 -6.77 2.59
C SER A 242 -9.87 -6.30 1.87
N TYR A 243 -9.79 -5.20 1.10
CA TYR A 243 -10.91 -4.73 0.27
C TYR A 243 -11.36 -5.79 -0.75
N TYR A 244 -10.41 -6.40 -1.49
CA TYR A 244 -10.75 -7.45 -2.46
C TYR A 244 -11.35 -8.72 -1.82
N ILE A 245 -10.82 -9.14 -0.67
CA ILE A 245 -11.32 -10.30 0.06
C ILE A 245 -12.77 -10.07 0.53
N GLN A 246 -13.10 -8.88 1.02
CA GLN A 246 -14.48 -8.52 1.39
C GLN A 246 -15.44 -8.64 0.20
N GLN A 247 -15.01 -8.25 -1.01
CA GLN A 247 -15.84 -8.32 -2.22
C GLN A 247 -16.01 -9.74 -2.78
N ILE A 248 -15.01 -10.60 -2.60
CA ILE A 248 -15.00 -11.98 -3.13
C ILE A 248 -15.62 -12.97 -2.14
N GLY A 249 -15.49 -12.71 -0.84
CA GLY A 249 -15.88 -13.61 0.24
C GLY A 249 -14.77 -14.59 0.64
N PRO A 250 -14.87 -15.18 1.84
CA PRO A 250 -13.80 -16.00 2.42
C PRO A 250 -13.59 -17.32 1.67
N ASP A 251 -12.33 -17.76 1.58
CA ASP A 251 -12.01 -19.14 1.19
C ASP A 251 -12.36 -20.08 2.35
N ARG A 252 -13.46 -20.83 2.20
CA ARG A 252 -13.94 -21.79 3.21
C ARG A 252 -13.18 -23.11 3.21
N THR A 253 -12.29 -23.33 2.25
CA THR A 253 -11.53 -24.58 2.15
C THR A 253 -10.27 -24.57 3.00
N TRP A 254 -9.91 -23.42 3.57
CA TRP A 254 -8.65 -23.21 4.27
C TRP A 254 -8.84 -22.72 5.70
N ASP A 255 -8.26 -23.46 6.65
CA ASP A 255 -8.20 -23.04 8.04
C ASP A 255 -7.01 -22.08 8.26
N VAL A 256 -7.30 -20.79 8.11
CA VAL A 256 -6.33 -19.71 8.36
C VAL A 256 -5.82 -19.72 9.79
N ALA A 257 -6.65 -20.05 10.78
CA ALA A 257 -6.25 -20.04 12.18
C ALA A 257 -5.24 -21.16 12.45
N ALA A 258 -5.51 -22.38 11.99
CA ALA A 258 -4.59 -23.50 12.14
C ALA A 258 -3.24 -23.27 11.44
N SER A 259 -3.24 -22.66 10.25
CA SER A 259 -1.99 -22.27 9.57
C SER A 259 -1.19 -21.23 10.36
N ARG A 260 -1.87 -20.23 10.94
CA ARG A 260 -1.22 -19.21 11.78
C ARG A 260 -0.67 -19.79 13.08
N GLU A 261 -1.31 -20.79 13.68
CA GLU A 261 -0.79 -21.49 14.86
C GLU A 261 0.51 -22.23 14.55
N LYS A 262 0.56 -22.97 13.43
CA LYS A 262 1.79 -23.63 12.97
C LYS A 262 2.90 -22.62 12.68
N PHE A 263 2.56 -21.53 11.98
CA PHE A 263 3.48 -20.43 11.72
C PHE A 263 4.05 -19.86 13.03
N LEU A 264 3.19 -19.60 14.02
CA LEU A 264 3.59 -19.02 15.28
C LEU A 264 4.49 -19.97 16.09
N ALA A 265 4.22 -21.28 16.07
CA ALA A 265 5.10 -22.27 16.68
C ALA A 265 6.52 -22.20 16.09
N HIS A 266 6.65 -22.19 14.75
CA HIS A 266 7.94 -22.03 14.08
C HIS A 266 8.62 -20.68 14.41
N LEU A 267 7.84 -19.60 14.50
CA LEU A 267 8.34 -18.28 14.87
C LEU A 267 8.91 -18.27 16.29
N ARG A 268 8.24 -18.94 17.24
CA ARG A 268 8.66 -19.06 18.64
C ARG A 268 9.91 -19.94 18.80
N ASP A 269 9.99 -21.02 18.02
CA ASP A 269 11.17 -21.89 17.91
C ASP A 269 12.34 -21.22 17.17
N ARG A 270 12.14 -19.98 16.71
CA ARG A 270 13.12 -19.18 15.97
C ARG A 270 13.55 -19.82 14.64
N ASP A 271 12.76 -20.78 14.12
CA ASP A 271 12.95 -21.35 12.79
C ASP A 271 12.32 -20.44 11.73
N ALA A 272 13.07 -19.39 11.38
CA ALA A 272 12.66 -18.46 10.33
C ALA A 272 12.36 -19.16 9.00
N LYS A 273 13.07 -20.23 8.66
CA LYS A 273 12.86 -20.93 7.38
C LYS A 273 11.51 -21.65 7.37
N ALA A 274 11.17 -22.37 8.44
CA ALA A 274 9.87 -23.02 8.56
C ALA A 274 8.72 -22.02 8.64
N ALA A 275 8.87 -20.96 9.44
CA ALA A 275 7.88 -19.88 9.54
C ALA A 275 7.64 -19.20 8.17
N THR A 276 8.71 -18.90 7.43
CA THR A 276 8.58 -18.33 6.07
C THR A 276 7.86 -19.29 5.13
N ARG A 277 8.19 -20.59 5.14
CA ARG A 277 7.51 -21.57 4.26
C ARG A 277 6.01 -21.61 4.50
N GLU A 278 5.58 -21.69 5.76
CA GLU A 278 4.15 -21.72 6.13
C GLU A 278 3.43 -20.46 5.62
N MET A 279 4.02 -19.28 5.83
CA MET A 279 3.41 -18.03 5.39
C MET A 279 3.37 -17.88 3.87
N VAL A 280 4.42 -18.30 3.16
CA VAL A 280 4.48 -18.27 1.70
C VAL A 280 3.45 -19.21 1.08
N GLU A 281 3.26 -20.40 1.66
CA GLU A 281 2.20 -21.31 1.22
C GLU A 281 0.81 -20.69 1.39
N HIS A 282 0.56 -20.06 2.54
CA HIS A 282 -0.69 -19.33 2.80
C HIS A 282 -0.94 -18.23 1.76
N MET A 283 0.06 -17.38 1.49
CA MET A 283 -0.06 -16.30 0.50
C MET A 283 -0.29 -16.81 -0.92
N ASN A 284 0.44 -17.86 -1.33
CA ASN A 284 0.28 -18.44 -2.66
C ASN A 284 -1.11 -19.07 -2.83
N ARG A 285 -1.66 -19.67 -1.78
CA ARG A 285 -3.04 -20.18 -1.80
C ARG A 285 -4.05 -19.05 -1.94
N LEU A 286 -3.91 -17.99 -1.14
CA LEU A 286 -4.76 -16.81 -1.22
C LEU A 286 -4.71 -16.19 -2.62
N HIS A 287 -3.52 -16.05 -3.20
CA HIS A 287 -3.34 -15.57 -4.56
C HIS A 287 -4.12 -16.40 -5.58
N ARG A 288 -3.97 -17.72 -5.57
CA ARG A 288 -4.73 -18.62 -6.46
C ARG A 288 -6.23 -18.48 -6.26
N TYR A 289 -6.69 -18.35 -5.01
CA TYR A 289 -8.09 -18.13 -4.70
C TYR A 289 -8.60 -16.83 -5.32
N LEU A 290 -7.90 -15.71 -5.11
CA LEU A 290 -8.25 -14.41 -5.68
C LEU A 290 -8.29 -14.46 -7.21
N VAL A 291 -7.25 -14.98 -7.87
CA VAL A 291 -7.18 -15.12 -9.33
C VAL A 291 -8.37 -15.94 -9.86
N SER A 292 -8.62 -17.13 -9.28
CA SER A 292 -9.73 -17.98 -9.73
C SER A 292 -11.10 -17.31 -9.63
N ARG A 293 -11.30 -16.45 -8.63
CA ARG A 293 -12.56 -15.74 -8.38
C ARG A 293 -12.72 -14.52 -9.29
N PHE A 294 -11.63 -13.86 -9.67
CA PHE A 294 -11.64 -12.82 -10.68
C PHE A 294 -11.96 -13.37 -12.07
N GLU A 295 -11.33 -14.48 -12.45
CA GLU A 295 -11.61 -15.17 -13.72
C GLU A 295 -13.07 -15.64 -13.81
N ALA A 296 -13.61 -16.20 -12.72
CA ALA A 296 -15.01 -16.65 -12.67
C ALA A 296 -16.06 -15.52 -12.70
N ARG A 297 -15.66 -14.26 -12.50
CA ARG A 297 -16.54 -13.07 -12.53
C ARG A 297 -16.42 -12.25 -13.82
N ALA A 298 -15.44 -12.54 -14.68
CA ALA A 298 -15.34 -11.90 -15.98
C ALA A 298 -16.52 -12.37 -16.87
N PRO A 299 -17.42 -11.49 -17.32
CA PRO A 299 -18.40 -11.87 -18.32
C PRO A 299 -17.69 -12.17 -19.65
N ASP A 300 -18.17 -13.19 -20.36
CA ASP A 300 -17.77 -13.52 -21.74
C ASP A 300 -17.85 -12.30 -22.70
#